data_AF-A0AAV8VFV8-F1
#
_entry.id   AF-A0AAV8VFV8-F1
#
_cell.length_a   1.000
_cell.length_b   1.000
_cell.length_c   1.000
_cell.angle_alpha   90.00
_cell.angle_beta   90.00
_cell.angle_gamma   90.00
#
_symmetry.space_group_name_H-M   'P 1'
#
loop_
_entity.id
_entity.type
_entity.pdbx_description
1 polymer ?
#
loop_
_entity_poly.entity_id
_entity_poly.type
_entity_poly.pdbx_seq_one_letter_code
_entity_poly.pdbx_strand_id
1 'polypeptide(L)'
;MDSENCPTRFAPKHFTNKFTEHGKKYEKEALRIYSKNHNNCVISTPGFIISETFPWLAFSPDGIIFNNGVPSKLLEIKCPFSGKTNAAETFLESCDYIDKTGVT
;
A
#
# COMPACT_ATOMS: atom_id res chain seq x y z
N MET A 1 -7.60 33.09 -27.44
CA MET A 1 -7.46 32.37 -26.17
C MET A 1 -7.20 30.93 -26.54
N ASP A 2 -5.96 30.68 -26.95
CA ASP A 2 -5.57 29.38 -27.42
C ASP A 2 -5.40 28.48 -26.20
N SER A 3 -6.16 27.40 -26.22
CA SER A 3 -6.04 26.28 -25.30
C SER A 3 -4.73 25.58 -25.61
N GLU A 4 -3.62 26.14 -25.13
CA GLU A 4 -2.31 25.49 -25.20
C GLU A 4 -2.34 24.23 -24.34
N ASN A 5 -2.65 23.13 -25.04
CA ASN A 5 -2.19 21.76 -24.85
C ASN A 5 -1.29 21.58 -23.60
N CYS A 6 -1.89 21.19 -22.47
CA CYS A 6 -1.16 20.81 -21.27
C CYS A 6 -0.19 19.68 -21.65
N PRO A 7 1.14 19.89 -21.57
CA PRO A 7 2.09 18.92 -22.05
C PRO A 7 1.91 17.62 -21.26
N THR A 8 1.86 16.51 -21.98
CA THR A 8 1.79 15.10 -21.53
C THR A 8 2.83 14.68 -20.48
N ARG A 9 3.65 15.62 -19.99
CA ARG A 9 4.73 15.47 -19.01
C ARG A 9 4.22 15.10 -17.61
N PHE A 10 2.97 15.44 -17.28
CA PHE A 10 2.33 15.10 -16.00
C PHE A 10 1.36 13.91 -16.09
N ALA A 11 1.15 13.35 -17.29
CA ALA A 11 0.34 12.16 -17.45
C ALA A 11 1.17 10.91 -17.16
N PRO A 12 0.79 10.07 -16.18
CA PRO A 12 1.52 8.84 -15.90
C PRO A 12 1.45 7.91 -17.12
N LYS A 13 2.60 7.37 -17.53
CA LYS A 13 2.62 6.31 -18.54
C LYS A 13 1.86 5.10 -18.00
N HIS A 14 0.96 4.56 -18.80
CA HIS A 14 0.25 3.34 -18.42
C HIS A 14 1.26 2.19 -18.23
N PHE A 15 1.28 1.61 -17.04
CA PHE A 15 2.11 0.47 -16.69
C PHE A 15 1.24 -0.65 -16.13
N THR A 16 1.39 -1.84 -16.67
CA THR A 16 0.68 -3.04 -16.21
C THR A 16 1.55 -4.28 -16.44
N ASN A 17 1.48 -5.21 -15.50
CA ASN A 17 2.06 -6.54 -15.63
C ASN A 17 1.34 -7.51 -14.67
N LYS A 18 1.63 -8.81 -14.78
CA LYS A 18 1.00 -9.84 -13.94
C LYS A 18 1.15 -9.62 -12.43
N PHE A 19 2.23 -8.97 -11.98
CA PHE A 19 2.50 -8.70 -10.57
C PHE A 19 1.67 -7.50 -10.08
N THR A 20 1.64 -6.40 -10.84
CA THR A 20 0.86 -5.19 -10.54
C THR A 20 -0.64 -5.48 -10.57
N GLU A 21 -1.14 -6.21 -11.57
CA GLU A 21 -2.56 -6.57 -11.64
C GLU A 21 -2.98 -7.52 -10.52
N HIS A 22 -2.07 -8.40 -10.09
CA HIS A 22 -2.31 -9.24 -8.93
C HIS A 22 -2.41 -8.44 -7.64
N GLY A 23 -1.50 -7.50 -7.40
CA GLY A 23 -1.55 -6.56 -6.28
C GLY A 23 -2.90 -5.85 -6.22
N LYS A 24 -3.25 -5.12 -7.28
CA LYS A 24 -4.51 -4.37 -7.39
C LYS A 24 -5.75 -5.24 -7.15
N LYS A 25 -5.73 -6.49 -7.62
CA LYS A 25 -6.86 -7.41 -7.48
C LYS A 25 -7.09 -7.85 -6.02
N TYR A 26 -6.02 -8.09 -5.27
CA TYR A 26 -6.12 -8.73 -3.95
C TYR A 26 -5.95 -7.79 -2.75
N GLU A 27 -5.45 -6.57 -2.96
CA GLU A 27 -5.21 -5.59 -1.89
C GLU A 27 -6.46 -5.32 -1.02
N LYS A 28 -7.62 -5.09 -1.64
CA LYS A 28 -8.89 -4.86 -0.91
C LYS A 28 -9.31 -6.05 -0.06
N GLU A 29 -9.09 -7.26 -0.57
CA GLU A 29 -9.42 -8.49 0.13
C GLU A 29 -8.46 -8.73 1.29
N ALA A 30 -7.16 -8.48 1.09
CA ALA A 30 -6.15 -8.53 2.15
C ALA A 30 -6.46 -7.52 3.27
N LEU A 31 -6.85 -6.29 2.92
CA LEU A 31 -7.28 -5.26 3.88
C LEU A 31 -8.49 -5.73 4.70
N ARG A 32 -9.49 -6.31 4.04
CA ARG A 32 -10.69 -6.86 4.69
C ARG A 32 -10.34 -7.99 5.66
N ILE A 33 -9.47 -8.91 5.27
CA ILE A 33 -9.01 -10.02 6.11
C ILE A 33 -8.22 -9.48 7.31
N TYR A 34 -7.32 -8.52 7.07
CA TYR A 34 -6.55 -7.87 8.13
C TYR A 34 -7.46 -7.23 9.18
N SER A 35 -8.44 -6.43 8.76
CA SER A 35 -9.40 -5.79 9.68
C SER A 35 -10.15 -6.82 10.52
N LYS A 36 -10.68 -7.89 9.90
CA LYS A 36 -11.38 -8.97 10.61
C LYS A 36 -10.51 -9.69 11.63
N ASN A 37 -9.24 -9.96 11.29
CA ASN A 37 -8.31 -10.66 12.17
C ASN A 37 -7.80 -9.78 13.33
N HIS A 38 -7.98 -8.46 13.25
CA HIS A 38 -7.55 -7.50 14.27
C HIS A 38 -8.76 -6.79 14.90
N ASN A 39 -9.77 -7.56 15.31
CA ASN A 39 -10.96 -7.10 16.04
C ASN A 39 -11.74 -5.98 15.35
N ASN A 40 -11.80 -5.99 14.02
CA ASN A 40 -12.40 -4.91 13.22
C ASN A 40 -11.85 -3.53 13.58
N CYS A 41 -10.52 -3.43 13.74
CA CYS A 41 -9.85 -2.16 13.99
C CYS A 41 -10.27 -1.09 12.98
N VAL A 42 -10.27 0.17 13.43
CA VAL A 42 -10.63 1.31 12.59
C VAL A 42 -9.46 1.61 11.65
N ILE A 43 -9.68 1.41 10.36
CA ILE A 43 -8.69 1.66 9.32
C ILE A 43 -9.21 2.76 8.39
N SER A 44 -8.44 3.83 8.21
CA SER A 44 -8.68 4.85 7.19
C SER A 44 -7.85 4.56 5.94
N THR A 45 -8.44 4.68 4.76
CA THR A 45 -7.77 4.53 3.46
C THR A 45 -7.78 5.87 2.72
N PRO A 46 -6.99 6.85 3.17
CA PRO A 46 -6.94 8.16 2.55
C PRO A 46 -6.33 8.07 1.15
N GLY A 47 -6.68 9.00 0.28
CA GLY A 47 -6.04 9.15 -1.03
C GLY A 47 -4.64 9.72 -0.88
N PHE A 48 -4.45 10.96 -1.31
CA PHE A 48 -3.15 11.64 -1.31
C PHE A 48 -3.02 12.56 -0.10
N ILE A 49 -1.98 12.36 0.72
CA ILE A 49 -1.67 13.18 1.90
C ILE A 49 -0.34 13.89 1.68
N ILE A 50 -0.34 15.21 1.83
CA ILE A 50 0.86 16.05 1.74
C ILE A 50 1.45 16.22 3.15
N SER A 51 2.77 16.13 3.28
CA SER A 51 3.45 16.44 4.54
C SER A 51 3.36 17.94 4.82
N GLU A 52 2.83 18.31 5.99
CA GLU A 52 2.76 19.72 6.42
C GLU A 52 4.16 20.32 6.64
N THR A 53 5.10 19.51 7.14
CA THR A 53 6.48 19.95 7.41
C THR A 53 7.32 20.03 6.14
N PHE A 54 7.12 19.11 5.20
CA PHE A 54 7.87 19.04 3.95
C PHE A 54 6.89 18.99 2.77
N PRO A 55 6.33 20.13 2.33
CA PRO A 55 5.22 20.15 1.34
C PRO A 55 5.54 19.56 -0.03
N TRP A 56 6.81 19.30 -0.34
CA TRP A 56 7.24 18.58 -1.54
C TRP A 56 7.21 17.05 -1.39
N LEU A 57 6.92 16.53 -0.20
CA LEU A 57 6.71 15.11 0.08
C LEU A 57 5.23 14.84 0.33
N ALA A 58 4.76 13.74 -0.23
CA ALA A 58 3.40 13.26 -0.05
C ALA A 58 3.38 11.73 -0.18
N PHE A 59 2.33 11.11 0.34
CA PHE A 59 2.16 9.66 0.32
C PHE A 59 0.67 9.29 0.23
N SER A 60 0.43 8.03 -0.16
CA SER A 60 -0.91 7.43 -0.22
C SER A 60 -0.82 6.05 0.41
N PRO A 61 -1.11 5.92 1.72
CA PRO A 61 -0.96 4.67 2.44
C PRO A 61 -2.12 3.71 2.12
N ASP A 62 -1.85 2.39 2.10
CA ASP A 62 -2.90 1.39 1.91
C ASP A 62 -3.90 1.40 3.09
N GLY A 63 -3.43 1.76 4.29
CA GLY A 63 -4.30 2.06 5.42
C GLY A 63 -3.58 2.77 6.57
N ILE A 64 -4.36 3.44 7.42
CA ILE A 64 -3.92 4.04 8.68
C ILE A 64 -4.79 3.47 9.80
N ILE A 65 -4.17 2.83 10.79
CA ILE A 65 -4.86 2.23 11.93
C ILE A 65 -5.02 3.26 13.03
N PHE A 66 -6.27 3.46 13.48
CA PHE A 66 -6.62 4.38 14.55
C PHE A 66 -6.91 3.63 15.85
N ASN A 67 -6.30 4.11 16.94
CA ASN A 67 -6.61 3.68 18.30
C ASN A 67 -7.21 4.87 19.05
N ASN A 68 -8.43 4.75 19.54
CA ASN A 68 -9.15 5.83 20.24
C ASN A 68 -9.15 7.18 19.50
N GLY A 69 -9.32 7.13 18.17
CA GLY A 69 -9.34 8.33 17.32
C GLY A 69 -7.96 8.91 16.97
N VAL A 70 -6.87 8.29 17.42
CA VAL A 70 -5.50 8.73 17.13
C VAL A 70 -4.82 7.78 16.15
N PRO A 71 -4.17 8.26 15.06
CA PRO A 71 -3.35 7.43 14.18
C PRO A 71 -2.24 6.74 14.97
N SER A 72 -2.12 5.42 14.83
CA SER A 72 -1.19 4.62 15.61
C SER A 72 -0.17 3.86 14.77
N LYS A 73 -0.58 3.38 13.58
CA LYS A 73 0.26 2.57 12.68
C LYS A 73 -0.13 2.84 11.23
N LEU A 74 0.86 2.76 10.34
CA LEU A 74 0.63 2.64 8.90
C LEU A 74 0.50 1.16 8.54
N LEU A 75 -0.43 0.87 7.63
CA LEU A 75 -0.62 -0.44 7.04
C LEU A 75 -0.16 -0.38 5.59
N GLU A 76 0.77 -1.25 5.23
CA GLU A 76 1.27 -1.46 3.87
C GLU A 76 0.99 -2.92 3.49
N ILE A 77 0.26 -3.12 2.40
CA ILE A 77 -0.20 -4.42 1.92
C ILE A 77 0.61 -4.80 0.69
N LYS A 78 1.18 -6.00 0.70
CA LYS A 78 1.82 -6.59 -0.48
C LYS A 78 1.18 -7.94 -0.80
N CYS A 79 0.75 -8.09 -2.04
CA CYS A 79 0.17 -9.34 -2.56
C CYS A 79 1.08 -9.92 -3.67
N PRO A 80 2.21 -10.55 -3.32
CA PRO A 80 3.15 -11.08 -4.30
C PRO A 80 2.48 -12.17 -5.16
N PHE A 81 2.79 -12.18 -6.45
CA PHE A 81 2.21 -13.15 -7.39
C PHE A 81 2.55 -14.60 -7.04
N SER A 82 3.73 -14.84 -6.46
CA SER A 82 4.17 -16.16 -5.98
C SER A 82 3.33 -16.69 -4.81
N GLY A 83 2.60 -15.82 -4.09
CA GLY A 83 1.69 -16.22 -3.01
C GLY A 83 0.50 -17.08 -3.46
N LYS A 84 0.33 -17.29 -4.78
CA LYS A 84 -0.63 -18.27 -5.32
C LYS A 84 -0.25 -19.71 -5.04
N THR A 85 1.04 -20.00 -4.96
CA THR A 85 1.58 -21.36 -4.83
C THR A 85 2.46 -21.52 -3.59
N ASN A 86 2.97 -20.42 -3.07
CA ASN A 86 3.91 -20.41 -1.95
C ASN A 86 3.25 -19.79 -0.73
N ALA A 87 3.60 -20.31 0.45
CA ALA A 87 3.20 -19.71 1.72
C ALA A 87 3.95 -18.37 1.94
N ALA A 88 3.43 -17.55 2.85
CA ALA A 88 4.00 -16.25 3.15
C ALA A 88 5.44 -16.36 3.71
N GLU A 89 5.72 -17.40 4.48
CA GLU A 89 7.02 -17.69 5.09
C GLU A 89 8.08 -17.90 4.02
N THR A 90 7.77 -18.71 3.01
CA THR A 90 8.64 -18.97 1.85
C THR A 90 8.90 -17.69 1.06
N PHE A 91 7.91 -16.81 0.94
CA PHE A 91 8.11 -15.51 0.29
C PHE A 91 9.08 -14.63 1.09
N LEU A 92 8.91 -14.54 2.41
CA LEU A 92 9.78 -13.76 3.29
C LEU A 92 11.24 -14.26 3.25
N GLU A 93 11.45 -15.56 3.18
CA GLU A 93 12.79 -16.16 3.05
C GLU A 93 13.45 -15.83 1.70
N SER A 94 12.65 -15.64 0.65
CA SER A 94 13.15 -15.25 -0.68
C SER A 94 13.40 -13.75 -0.84
N CYS A 95 13.09 -12.93 0.17
CA CYS A 95 13.25 -11.49 0.11
C CYS A 95 14.59 -11.04 0.68
N ASP A 96 15.56 -10.79 -0.20
CA ASP A 96 16.91 -10.31 0.15
C ASP A 96 16.93 -8.99 0.95
N TYR A 97 15.84 -8.22 0.92
CA TYR A 97 15.75 -6.87 1.48
C TYR A 97 14.92 -6.78 2.77
N ILE A 98 14.45 -7.91 3.30
CA ILE A 98 13.68 -7.95 4.55
C ILE A 98 14.56 -8.53 5.64
N ASP A 99 15.02 -7.68 6.57
CA ASP A 99 15.69 -8.13 7.77
C ASP A 99 14.64 -8.32 8.89
N LYS A 100 14.52 -9.55 9.42
CA LYS A 100 13.58 -9.89 10.49
C LYS A 100 14.14 -9.42 11.83
N THR A 101 14.17 -8.10 12.05
CA THR A 101 14.58 -7.52 13.33
C THR A 101 13.33 -7.25 14.18
N GLY A 102 13.00 -8.18 15.09
CA GLY A 102 11.85 -8.00 15.97
C GLY A 102 11.29 -9.25 16.67
N VAL A 103 12.12 -10.22 17.02
CA VAL A 103 11.73 -11.23 18.03
C VAL A 103 11.94 -10.58 19.41
N THR A 104 10.86 -10.13 20.02
CA THR A 104 10.75 -9.93 21.48
C THR A 104 9.79 -10.96 22.03
#